data_AF-A0A6I5CMD6-F1
#
_entry.id   AF-A0A6I5CMD6-F1
#
_cell.length_a   1.000
_cell.length_b   1.000
_cell.length_c   1.000
_cell.angle_alpha   90.00
_cell.angle_beta   90.00
_cell.angle_gamma   90.00
#
_symmetry.space_group_name_H-M   'P 1'
#
loop_
_entity.id
_entity.type
_entity.pdbx_description
1 polymer ?
#
loop_
_entity_poly.entity_id
_entity_poly.type
_entity_poly.pdbx_seq_one_letter_code
_entity_poly.pdbx_strand_id
1 'polypeptide(L)'
;LPADRQLWEGLRAFFTHTARHPDGWAVLHLQARTHGEPFAAETAAMRREIVTFVQQLITEAAHAAACAGEAEGGPGHLPEHEAAGLAEALVGAAESLADWANTTPGVTARQAATTLMNFAWAGLGDLMEGRPWAPPAPGA
;
A
#
# COMPACT_ATOMS: atom_id res chain seq x y z
N LEU A 1 -0.32 -17.01 -4.33
CA LEU A 1 -0.63 -16.19 -5.53
C LEU A 1 0.60 -15.32 -5.82
N PRO A 2 0.90 -14.99 -7.08
CA PRO A 2 1.89 -13.95 -7.39
C PRO A 2 1.59 -12.66 -6.61
N ALA A 3 2.63 -11.93 -6.20
CA ALA A 3 2.52 -10.80 -5.28
C ALA A 3 1.68 -9.64 -5.84
N ASP A 4 1.82 -9.35 -7.13
CA ASP A 4 0.99 -8.41 -7.90
C ASP A 4 -0.50 -8.72 -7.77
N ARG A 5 -0.86 -10.01 -7.85
CA ARG A 5 -2.24 -10.46 -7.78
C ARG A 5 -2.81 -10.36 -6.36
N GLN A 6 -2.00 -10.60 -5.34
CA GLN A 6 -2.41 -10.41 -3.94
C GLN A 6 -2.68 -8.93 -3.65
N LEU A 7 -1.77 -8.05 -4.08
CA LEU A 7 -1.95 -6.61 -3.95
C LEU A 7 -3.21 -6.14 -4.71
N TRP A 8 -3.41 -6.60 -5.94
CA TRP A 8 -4.58 -6.25 -6.74
C TRP A 8 -5.91 -6.62 -6.08
N GLU A 9 -6.03 -7.84 -5.55
CA GLU A 9 -7.25 -8.26 -4.84
C GLU A 9 -7.45 -7.44 -3.55
N GLY A 10 -6.37 -7.17 -2.81
CA GLY A 10 -6.41 -6.33 -1.60
C GLY A 10 -6.88 -4.90 -1.89
N LEU A 11 -6.30 -4.24 -2.89
CA LEU A 11 -6.69 -2.89 -3.31
C LEU A 11 -8.16 -2.85 -3.74
N ARG A 12 -8.61 -3.82 -4.53
CA ARG A 12 -10.02 -3.91 -4.95
C ARG A 12 -10.96 -4.07 -3.76
N ALA A 13 -10.63 -4.94 -2.81
CA ALA A 13 -11.44 -5.15 -1.62
C ALA A 13 -11.53 -3.86 -0.78
N PHE A 14 -10.39 -3.19 -0.56
CA PHE A 14 -10.30 -1.92 0.15
C PHE A 14 -11.17 -0.84 -0.47
N PHE A 15 -10.97 -0.50 -1.75
CA PHE A 15 -11.74 0.56 -2.41
C PHE A 15 -13.23 0.21 -2.55
N THR A 16 -13.58 -1.07 -2.68
CA THR A 16 -14.99 -1.48 -2.68
C THR A 16 -15.64 -1.26 -1.31
N HIS A 17 -14.90 -1.54 -0.24
CA HIS A 17 -15.39 -1.34 1.13
C HIS A 17 -15.60 0.14 1.43
N THR A 18 -14.63 1.00 1.12
CA THR A 18 -14.72 2.45 1.38
C THR A 18 -15.81 3.11 0.53
N ALA A 19 -15.99 2.71 -0.73
CA ALA A 19 -17.06 3.22 -1.59
C ALA A 19 -18.47 2.80 -1.15
N ARG A 20 -18.62 1.67 -0.45
CA ARG A 20 -19.91 1.23 0.12
C ARG A 20 -20.27 1.98 1.41
N HIS A 21 -19.28 2.52 2.10
CA HIS A 21 -19.45 3.18 3.39
C HIS A 21 -18.76 4.55 3.41
N PRO A 22 -19.10 5.49 2.49
CA PRO A 22 -18.38 6.75 2.35
C PRO A 22 -18.48 7.62 3.61
N ASP A 23 -19.65 7.67 4.26
CA ASP A 23 -19.85 8.43 5.50
C ASP A 23 -19.07 7.82 6.67
N GLY A 24 -19.04 6.49 6.76
CA GLY A 24 -18.28 5.76 7.77
C GLY A 24 -16.77 5.93 7.60
N TRP A 25 -16.31 5.88 6.34
CA TRP A 25 -14.93 6.19 5.99
C TRP A 25 -14.56 7.64 6.34
N ALA A 26 -15.40 8.61 5.98
CA ALA A 26 -15.17 10.01 6.29
C ALA A 26 -15.14 10.29 7.80
N VAL A 27 -15.96 9.61 8.60
CA VAL A 27 -15.91 9.74 10.07
C VAL A 27 -14.60 9.16 10.62
N LEU A 28 -14.21 7.96 10.18
CA LEU A 28 -13.00 7.30 10.64
C LEU A 28 -11.72 8.04 10.20
N HIS A 29 -11.70 8.60 9.00
CA HIS A 29 -10.50 9.18 8.42
C HIS A 29 -10.39 10.70 8.63
N LEU A 30 -11.51 11.43 8.51
CA LEU A 30 -11.55 12.89 8.61
C LEU A 30 -11.91 13.37 10.03
N GLN A 31 -12.79 12.66 10.75
CA GLN A 31 -13.34 13.13 12.03
C GLN A 31 -12.71 12.51 13.28
N ALA A 32 -12.16 11.28 13.20
CA ALA A 32 -11.51 10.63 14.34
C ALA A 32 -10.26 11.38 14.83
N ARG A 33 -9.58 12.12 13.93
CA ARG A 33 -8.45 12.99 14.28
C ARG A 33 -8.87 14.28 14.98
N THR A 34 -10.13 14.69 14.85
CA THR A 34 -10.65 15.96 15.38
C THR A 34 -11.53 15.81 16.62
N HIS A 35 -12.12 14.63 16.87
CA HIS A 35 -13.04 14.40 18.00
C HIS A 35 -12.37 13.97 19.33
N GLY A 36 -11.03 13.92 19.37
CA GLY A 36 -10.27 13.69 20.60
C GLY A 36 -10.19 12.21 21.05
N GLU A 37 -9.38 11.98 22.08
CA GLU A 37 -9.21 10.65 22.71
C GLU A 37 -10.53 10.15 23.31
N PRO A 38 -10.85 8.84 23.23
CA PRO A 38 -9.99 7.71 22.87
C PRO A 38 -10.04 7.26 21.39
N PHE A 39 -10.96 7.83 20.59
CA PHE A 39 -11.22 7.36 19.22
C PHE A 39 -10.03 7.55 18.28
N ALA A 40 -9.23 8.61 18.49
CA ALA A 40 -7.99 8.85 17.77
C ALA A 40 -6.96 7.72 18.00
N ALA A 41 -6.80 7.26 19.26
CA ALA A 41 -5.89 6.17 19.60
C ALA A 41 -6.34 4.82 19.00
N GLU A 42 -7.63 4.51 19.04
CA GLU A 42 -8.19 3.29 18.44
C GLU A 42 -8.01 3.28 16.91
N THR A 43 -8.27 4.41 16.24
CA THR A 43 -8.06 4.54 14.80
C THR A 43 -6.58 4.40 14.44
N ALA A 44 -5.69 5.00 15.24
CA ALA A 44 -4.26 4.87 15.06
C ALA A 44 -3.78 3.43 15.31
N ALA A 45 -4.38 2.70 16.26
CA ALA A 45 -4.09 1.29 16.50
C ALA A 45 -4.51 0.42 15.32
N MET A 46 -5.73 0.59 14.82
CA MET A 46 -6.22 -0.10 13.63
C MET A 46 -5.33 0.18 12.41
N ARG A 47 -4.92 1.44 12.21
CA ARG A 47 -3.98 1.79 11.13
C ARG A 47 -2.64 1.06 11.27
N ARG A 48 -2.08 0.98 12.49
CA ARG A 48 -0.82 0.23 12.74
C ARG A 48 -0.96 -1.25 12.43
N GLU A 49 -2.09 -1.86 12.74
CA GLU A 49 -2.36 -3.27 12.39
C GLU A 49 -2.40 -3.47 10.88
N ILE A 50 -3.05 -2.58 10.14
CA ILE A 50 -3.08 -2.62 8.67
C ILE A 50 -1.67 -2.47 8.09
N VAL A 51 -0.89 -1.50 8.56
CA VAL A 51 0.51 -1.31 8.12
C VAL A 51 1.35 -2.55 8.41
N THR A 52 1.21 -3.13 9.60
CA THR A 52 1.94 -4.35 10.00
C THR A 52 1.59 -5.53 9.08
N PHE A 53 0.30 -5.71 8.77
CA PHE A 53 -0.16 -6.75 7.85
C PHE A 53 0.38 -6.54 6.43
N VAL A 54 0.36 -5.32 5.91
CA VAL A 54 0.90 -4.99 4.59
C VAL A 54 2.42 -5.22 4.54
N GLN A 55 3.15 -4.86 5.60
CA GLN A 55 4.59 -5.11 5.72
C GLN A 55 4.91 -6.62 5.67
N GLN A 56 4.10 -7.45 6.33
CA GLN A 56 4.25 -8.91 6.27
C GLN A 56 4.05 -9.43 4.85
N LEU A 57 3.00 -8.98 4.15
CA LEU A 57 2.77 -9.36 2.75
C LEU A 57 3.92 -8.97 1.82
N ILE A 58 4.49 -7.77 2.00
CA ILE A 58 5.65 -7.30 1.22
C ILE A 58 6.87 -8.18 1.49
N THR A 59 7.15 -8.49 2.76
CA THR A 59 8.26 -9.36 3.16
C THR A 59 8.11 -10.78 2.60
N GLU A 60 6.91 -11.34 2.66
CA GLU A 60 6.61 -12.67 2.10
C GLU A 60 6.76 -12.70 0.58
N ALA A 61 6.30 -11.64 -0.11
CA ALA A 61 6.50 -11.48 -1.55
C ALA A 61 7.99 -11.41 -1.91
N ALA A 62 8.77 -10.58 -1.21
CA ALA A 62 10.23 -10.47 -1.32
C ALA A 62 10.91 -11.84 -1.21
N HIS A 63 10.55 -12.58 -0.18
CA HIS A 63 11.13 -13.90 0.07
C HIS A 63 10.75 -14.92 -1.01
N ALA A 64 9.51 -14.92 -1.48
CA ALA A 64 9.05 -15.83 -2.53
C ALA A 64 9.79 -15.62 -3.86
N ALA A 65 10.01 -14.36 -4.27
CA ALA A 65 10.75 -14.04 -5.49
C ALA A 65 12.23 -14.45 -5.39
N ALA A 66 12.85 -14.24 -4.22
CA ALA A 66 14.22 -14.69 -3.98
C ALA A 66 14.35 -16.23 -4.06
N CYS A 67 13.39 -16.99 -3.53
CA CYS A 67 13.38 -18.45 -3.63
C CYS A 67 13.14 -18.97 -5.05
N ALA A 68 12.40 -18.24 -5.87
CA ALA A 68 12.10 -18.62 -7.26
C ALA A 68 13.29 -18.42 -8.22
N GLY A 69 14.37 -17.76 -7.77
CA GLY A 69 15.51 -17.43 -8.63
C GLY A 69 15.20 -16.36 -9.68
N GLU A 70 14.08 -15.64 -9.50
CA GLU A 70 13.62 -14.57 -10.39
C GLU A 70 14.34 -13.23 -10.12
N ALA A 71 15.11 -13.16 -9.02
CA ALA A 71 15.99 -12.03 -8.73
C ALA A 71 17.34 -12.21 -9.46
N GLU A 72 17.55 -11.46 -10.55
CA GLU A 72 18.87 -11.32 -11.17
C GLU A 72 19.80 -10.53 -10.22
N GLY A 73 20.47 -11.23 -9.29
CA GLY A 73 21.38 -10.58 -8.33
C GLY A 73 21.77 -11.37 -7.08
N GLY A 74 21.35 -12.64 -6.93
CA GLY A 74 21.48 -13.39 -5.67
C GLY A 74 20.24 -13.21 -4.79
N PRO A 75 20.17 -13.81 -3.59
CA PRO A 75 18.96 -13.75 -2.76
C PRO A 75 18.67 -12.28 -2.37
N GLY A 76 17.78 -11.65 -3.12
CA GLY A 76 17.28 -10.30 -2.89
C GLY A 76 16.41 -10.30 -1.64
N HIS A 77 17.02 -10.12 -0.48
CA HIS A 77 16.28 -9.90 0.75
C HIS A 77 15.97 -8.41 0.88
N LEU A 78 14.70 -8.05 0.77
CA LEU A 78 14.24 -6.70 1.09
C LEU A 78 14.44 -6.48 2.61
N PRO A 79 15.24 -5.49 3.05
CA PRO A 79 15.42 -5.23 4.47
C PRO A 79 14.10 -4.89 5.16
N GLU A 80 13.93 -5.33 6.40
CA GLU A 80 12.67 -5.14 7.15
C GLU A 80 12.25 -3.67 7.26
N HIS A 81 13.21 -2.76 7.44
CA HIS A 81 12.93 -1.32 7.51
C HIS A 81 12.45 -0.73 6.18
N GLU A 82 12.91 -1.26 5.04
CA GLU A 82 12.42 -0.86 3.72
C GLU A 82 11.00 -1.38 3.51
N ALA A 83 10.72 -2.63 3.89
CA ALA A 83 9.37 -3.19 3.85
C ALA A 83 8.39 -2.39 4.72
N ALA A 84 8.80 -1.95 5.92
CA ALA A 84 8.00 -1.09 6.79
C ALA A 84 7.71 0.28 6.15
N GLY A 85 8.72 0.92 5.55
CA GLY A 85 8.55 2.19 4.84
C GLY A 85 7.62 2.09 3.64
N LEU A 86 7.72 1.00 2.86
CA LEU A 86 6.83 0.72 1.73
C LEU A 86 5.39 0.48 2.19
N ALA A 87 5.19 -0.23 3.30
CA ALA A 87 3.87 -0.47 3.87
C ALA A 87 3.21 0.84 4.32
N GLU A 88 3.94 1.71 5.03
CA GLU A 88 3.44 3.04 5.42
C GLU A 88 3.04 3.88 4.21
N ALA A 89 3.89 3.92 3.17
CA ALA A 89 3.63 4.66 1.95
C ALA A 89 2.39 4.14 1.21
N LEU A 90 2.26 2.82 1.08
CA LEU A 90 1.14 2.19 0.38
C LEU A 90 -0.19 2.42 1.11
N VAL A 91 -0.21 2.26 2.43
CA VAL A 91 -1.41 2.51 3.25
C VAL A 91 -1.81 3.98 3.17
N GLY A 92 -0.86 4.91 3.32
CA GLY A 92 -1.15 6.35 3.22
C GLY A 92 -1.65 6.78 1.82
N ALA A 93 -1.11 6.18 0.76
CA ALA A 93 -1.57 6.42 -0.61
C ALA A 93 -2.99 5.88 -0.84
N ALA A 94 -3.30 4.69 -0.31
CA ALA A 94 -4.64 4.11 -0.38
C ALA A 94 -5.69 4.97 0.35
N GLU A 95 -5.35 5.39 1.58
CA GLU A 95 -6.15 6.30 2.40
C GLU A 95 -6.46 7.61 1.65
N SER A 96 -5.42 8.28 1.14
CA SER A 96 -5.55 9.54 0.41
C SER A 96 -6.37 9.39 -0.88
N LEU A 97 -6.19 8.29 -1.61
CA LEU A 97 -6.93 8.05 -2.84
C LEU A 97 -8.40 7.70 -2.58
N ALA A 98 -8.71 7.05 -1.44
CA ALA A 98 -10.08 6.77 -1.04
C ALA A 98 -10.85 8.04 -0.69
N ASP A 99 -10.22 8.99 0.02
CA ASP A 99 -10.80 10.31 0.31
C ASP A 99 -11.18 11.06 -0.98
N TRP A 100 -10.26 11.09 -1.94
CA TRP A 100 -10.49 11.72 -3.24
C TRP A 100 -11.58 10.99 -4.04
N ALA A 101 -11.52 9.65 -4.13
CA ALA A 101 -12.46 8.88 -4.92
C ALA A 101 -13.90 9.00 -4.39
N ASN A 102 -14.07 9.02 -3.06
CA ASN A 102 -15.38 9.12 -2.42
C ASN A 102 -16.04 10.50 -2.60
N THR A 103 -15.25 11.53 -2.92
CA THR A 103 -15.74 12.90 -3.13
C THR A 103 -15.78 13.32 -4.60
N THR A 104 -15.29 12.48 -5.52
CA THR A 104 -15.20 12.78 -6.95
C THR A 104 -16.31 12.06 -7.74
N PRO A 105 -17.28 12.77 -8.32
CA PRO A 105 -18.36 12.15 -9.09
C PRO A 105 -17.85 11.30 -10.26
N GLY A 106 -18.39 10.09 -10.41
CA GLY A 106 -18.10 9.19 -11.53
C GLY A 106 -16.82 8.35 -11.39
N VAL A 107 -16.04 8.53 -10.32
CA VAL A 107 -14.91 7.63 -10.01
C VAL A 107 -15.42 6.34 -9.39
N THR A 108 -15.01 5.21 -9.94
CA THR A 108 -15.35 3.88 -9.40
C THR A 108 -14.23 3.34 -8.51
N ALA A 109 -14.60 2.48 -7.55
CA ALA A 109 -13.64 1.74 -6.72
C ALA A 109 -12.59 0.98 -7.55
N ARG A 110 -13.00 0.43 -8.71
CA ARG A 110 -12.08 -0.25 -9.63
C ARG A 110 -11.07 0.70 -10.27
N GLN A 111 -11.49 1.91 -10.65
CA GLN A 111 -10.58 2.91 -11.20
C GLN A 111 -9.57 3.35 -10.14
N ALA A 112 -10.01 3.63 -8.91
CA ALA A 112 -9.11 3.97 -7.80
C ALA A 112 -8.10 2.84 -7.51
N ALA A 113 -8.55 1.58 -7.44
CA ALA A 113 -7.69 0.42 -7.30
C ALA A 113 -6.65 0.31 -8.43
N THR A 114 -7.08 0.56 -9.68
CA THR A 114 -6.20 0.51 -10.86
C THR A 114 -5.15 1.62 -10.79
N THR A 115 -5.53 2.83 -10.42
CA THR A 115 -4.61 3.96 -10.25
C THR A 115 -3.54 3.64 -9.21
N LEU A 116 -3.93 3.14 -8.03
CA LEU A 116 -2.97 2.82 -6.99
C LEU A 116 -2.10 1.62 -7.36
N MET A 117 -2.64 0.60 -8.03
CA MET A 117 -1.85 -0.51 -8.54
C MET A 117 -0.77 -0.03 -9.51
N ASN A 118 -1.13 0.83 -10.47
CA ASN A 118 -0.17 1.39 -11.42
C ASN A 118 0.90 2.24 -10.73
N PHE A 119 0.52 3.01 -9.70
CA PHE A 119 1.44 3.85 -8.94
C PHE A 119 2.41 3.01 -8.09
N ALA A 120 1.89 2.06 -7.32
CA ALA A 120 2.67 1.27 -6.38
C ALA A 120 3.50 0.18 -7.08
N TRP A 121 2.94 -0.50 -8.07
CA TRP A 121 3.59 -1.65 -8.71
C TRP A 121 4.68 -1.25 -9.70
N ALA A 122 4.60 -0.04 -10.29
CA ALA A 122 5.61 0.44 -11.23
C ALA A 122 7.02 0.60 -10.60
N GLY A 123 7.11 0.81 -9.28
CA GLY A 123 8.40 0.83 -8.55
C GLY A 123 8.65 -0.42 -7.70
N LEU A 124 7.59 -0.99 -7.12
CA LEU A 124 7.71 -2.18 -6.28
C LEU A 124 8.10 -3.42 -7.10
N GLY A 125 7.66 -3.54 -8.35
CA GLY A 125 8.05 -4.63 -9.25
C GLY A 125 9.56 -4.68 -9.51
N ASP A 126 10.17 -3.53 -9.79
CA ASP A 126 11.62 -3.44 -9.99
C ASP A 126 12.40 -3.80 -8.71
N LEU A 127 11.95 -3.31 -7.54
CA LEU A 127 12.54 -3.70 -6.25
C LEU A 127 12.44 -5.21 -6.01
N MET A 128 11.29 -5.79 -6.33
CA MET A 128 11.01 -7.22 -6.20
C MET A 128 11.89 -8.10 -7.09
N GLU A 129 12.29 -7.57 -8.24
CA GLU A 129 13.20 -8.22 -9.18
C GLU A 129 14.68 -7.90 -8.89
N GLY A 130 14.98 -7.21 -7.78
CA GLY A 130 16.34 -6.88 -7.36
C GLY A 130 16.96 -5.68 -8.10
N ARG A 131 16.14 -4.83 -8.73
CA ARG A 131 16.55 -3.62 -9.46
C ARG A 131 16.12 -2.34 -8.71
N PRO A 132 16.72 -2.01 -7.56
CA PRO A 132 16.37 -0.79 -6.84
C PRO A 132 16.71 0.44 -7.68
N TRP A 133 15.85 1.46 -7.61
CA TRP A 133 16.17 2.77 -8.17
C TRP A 133 17.37 3.38 -7.41
N ALA A 134 18.36 3.85 -8.16
CA ALA A 134 19.51 4.59 -7.62
C ALA A 134 19.54 6.00 -8.21
N PRO A 135 19.83 7.03 -7.39
CA PRO A 135 20.01 8.38 -7.92
C PRO A 135 21.18 8.41 -8.92
N PRO A 136 21.11 9.24 -9.97
CA PRO A 136 22.25 9.42 -10.86
C PRO A 136 23.45 9.93 -10.06
N ALA A 137 24.65 9.45 -10.41
CA ALA A 137 25.87 9.88 -9.76
C ALA A 137 25.99 11.41 -9.81
N PRO A 138 26.39 12.08 -8.71
CA PRO A 138 26.53 13.53 -8.71
C PRO A 138 27.67 13.94 -9.67
N GLY A 139 27.29 14.43 -10.85
CA GLY A 139 28.20 15.02 -11.84
C GLY A 139 28.07 14.44 -13.26
N ALA A 140 26.98 14.77 -13.95
CA ALA A 140 26.92 14.81 -15.42
C ALA A 140 26.72 16.27 -15.86
#